data_AF-A0A453P8J2-F1
#
_entry.id   AF-A0A453P8J2-F1
#
_cell.length_a   1.000
_cell.length_b   1.000
_cell.length_c   1.000
_cell.angle_alpha   90.00
_cell.angle_beta   90.00
_cell.angle_gamma   90.00
#
_symmetry.space_group_name_H-M   'P 1'
#
loop_
_entity.id
_entity.type
_entity.pdbx_description
1 polymer ?
#
loop_
_entity_poly.entity_id
_entity_poly.type
_entity_poly.pdbx_seq_one_letter_code
_entity_poly.pdbx_strand_id
1 'polypeptide(L)'
;VNHVRVPCKYPGVNIAFRVDQGANPFYFKTLIEFEDDDGDLKAVALKEAGSGAWTPMAQDWGALWRLNNGRRLRAPFSLRLTSDSGRKLVVNNVIPANWKAGATYRSLVNYP
;
A
#
# COMPACT_ATOMS: atom_id res chain seq x y z
N VAL A 1 12.60 -26.44 -18.33
CA VAL A 1 11.96 -26.12 -17.03
C VAL A 1 10.56 -25.62 -17.33
N ASN A 2 9.52 -26.19 -16.71
CA ASN A 2 8.13 -25.76 -16.88
C ASN A 2 7.64 -25.13 -15.57
N HIS A 3 6.95 -23.99 -15.63
CA HIS A 3 6.47 -23.26 -14.45
C HIS A 3 5.10 -22.64 -14.71
N VAL A 4 4.30 -22.52 -13.66
CA VAL A 4 2.98 -21.86 -13.68
C VAL A 4 2.88 -20.94 -12.46
N ARG A 5 2.16 -19.82 -12.60
CA ARG A 5 1.82 -18.96 -11.47
C ARG A 5 0.90 -19.74 -10.51
N VAL A 6 1.13 -19.58 -9.21
CA VAL A 6 0.30 -20.13 -8.14
C VAL A 6 -0.02 -19.02 -7.14
N PRO A 7 -1.15 -19.11 -6.42
CA PRO A 7 -1.49 -18.13 -5.39
C PRO A 7 -0.41 -18.04 -4.30
N CYS A 8 -0.02 -16.81 -3.97
CA CYS A 8 0.86 -16.50 -2.86
C CYS A 8 0.17 -16.77 -1.53
N LYS A 9 0.91 -17.31 -0.55
CA LYS A 9 0.43 -17.53 0.82
C LYS A 9 1.52 -17.15 1.80
N TYR A 10 1.21 -16.24 2.72
CA TYR A 10 2.10 -15.79 3.79
C TYR A 10 1.53 -16.11 5.18
N PRO A 11 1.69 -17.37 5.67
CA PRO A 11 1.11 -17.78 6.95
C PRO A 11 1.58 -16.92 8.12
N GLY A 12 0.63 -16.44 8.92
CA GLY A 12 0.91 -15.65 10.13
C GLY A 12 1.36 -14.21 9.87
N VAL A 13 1.37 -13.76 8.61
CA VAL A 13 1.76 -12.41 8.22
C VAL A 13 0.69 -11.77 7.36
N ASN A 14 0.31 -10.54 7.70
CA ASN A 14 -0.53 -9.70 6.87
C ASN A 14 0.31 -8.67 6.11
N ILE A 15 -0.32 -8.05 5.11
CA ILE A 15 0.28 -7.01 4.27
C ILE A 15 1.03 -5.98 5.13
N ALA A 16 2.27 -5.69 4.74
CA ALA A 16 3.12 -4.69 5.36
C ALA A 16 3.30 -3.49 4.45
N PHE A 17 3.31 -2.31 5.07
CA PHE A 17 3.55 -1.02 4.43
C PHE A 17 4.82 -0.42 5.03
N ARG A 18 5.94 -0.57 4.33
CA ARG A 18 7.21 0.04 4.72
C ARG A 18 7.33 1.42 4.09
N VAL A 19 7.16 2.45 4.90
CA VAL A 19 7.27 3.84 4.47
C VAL A 19 8.72 4.14 4.13
N ASP A 20 8.95 4.76 2.96
CA ASP A 20 10.27 5.10 2.47
C ASP A 20 10.98 6.11 3.40
N GLN A 21 12.32 6.05 3.46
CA GLN A 21 13.13 6.95 4.29
C GLN A 21 13.05 8.42 3.85
N GLY A 22 12.80 8.68 2.56
CA GLY A 22 12.60 10.03 2.02
C GLY A 22 11.18 10.57 2.17
N ALA A 23 10.25 9.78 2.71
CA ALA A 23 8.85 10.19 2.86
C ALA A 23 8.70 11.32 3.89
N ASN A 24 7.82 12.27 3.58
CA ASN A 24 7.45 13.38 4.44
C ASN A 24 5.99 13.81 4.17
N PRO A 25 5.41 14.75 4.93
CA PRO A 25 4.02 15.15 4.73
C PRO A 25 3.65 15.70 3.33
N PHE A 26 4.61 16.04 2.46
CA PHE A 26 4.35 16.49 1.08
C PHE A 26 4.67 15.42 0.03
N TYR A 27 5.32 14.32 0.44
CA TYR A 27 5.74 13.23 -0.43
C TYR A 27 5.60 11.91 0.32
N PHE A 28 4.64 11.08 -0.08
CA PHE A 28 4.45 9.76 0.51
C PHE A 28 4.93 8.67 -0.43
N LYS A 29 5.71 7.72 0.07
CA LYS A 29 6.14 6.53 -0.67
C LYS A 29 6.19 5.34 0.27
N THR A 30 5.71 4.19 -0.17
CA THR A 30 5.71 2.95 0.61
C THR A 30 6.01 1.76 -0.27
N LEU A 31 6.79 0.81 0.26
CA LEU A 31 6.83 -0.55 -0.25
C LEU A 31 5.63 -1.30 0.33
N ILE A 32 4.99 -2.13 -0.49
CA ILE A 32 3.91 -3.02 -0.07
C ILE A 32 4.41 -4.45 -0.23
N GLU A 33 4.21 -5.26 0.81
CA GLU A 33 4.75 -6.62 0.90
C GLU A 33 3.72 -7.57 1.51
N PHE A 34 3.87 -8.86 1.22
CA PHE A 34 3.07 -9.96 1.75
C PHE A 34 1.61 -9.97 1.28
N GLU A 35 1.35 -9.53 0.06
CA GLU A 35 0.06 -9.69 -0.61
C GLU A 35 -0.18 -11.17 -0.90
N ASP A 36 -1.21 -11.74 -0.29
CA ASP A 36 -1.68 -13.09 -0.62
C ASP A 36 -2.35 -13.12 -2.01
N ASP A 37 -2.65 -14.33 -2.48
CA ASP A 37 -3.33 -14.61 -3.74
C ASP A 37 -2.52 -14.19 -4.98
N ASP A 38 -2.94 -13.19 -5.75
CA ASP A 38 -2.24 -12.78 -6.98
C ASP A 38 -0.76 -12.42 -6.71
N GLY A 39 -0.46 -11.88 -5.52
CA GLY A 39 0.90 -11.48 -5.11
C GLY A 39 1.43 -10.22 -5.79
N ASP A 40 0.72 -9.69 -6.79
CA ASP A 40 1.04 -8.45 -7.48
C ASP A 40 -0.14 -7.46 -7.47
N LEU A 41 0.21 -6.17 -7.52
CA LEU A 41 -0.72 -5.06 -7.53
C LEU A 41 -0.62 -4.30 -8.84
N LYS A 42 -1.75 -4.08 -9.51
CA LYS A 42 -1.82 -3.24 -10.71
C LYS A 42 -2.17 -1.78 -10.42
N ALA A 43 -2.75 -1.50 -9.24
CA ALA A 43 -3.05 -0.14 -8.83
C ALA A 43 -3.15 0.01 -7.31
N VAL A 44 -2.65 1.14 -6.81
CA VAL A 44 -2.80 1.56 -5.42
C VAL A 44 -3.38 2.96 -5.36
N ALA A 45 -4.27 3.21 -4.40
CA ALA A 45 -4.79 4.55 -4.12
C ALA A 45 -4.76 4.86 -2.64
N LEU A 46 -4.55 6.14 -2.31
CA LEU A 46 -4.49 6.67 -0.95
C LEU A 46 -5.70 7.53 -0.65
N LYS A 47 -6.28 7.37 0.54
CA LYS A 47 -7.32 8.25 1.09
C LYS A 47 -6.81 8.89 2.38
N GLU A 48 -6.87 10.21 2.43
CA GLU A 48 -6.47 11.03 3.58
C GLU A 48 -7.55 11.12 4.65
N ALA A 49 -7.15 11.49 5.86
CA ALA A 49 -8.06 11.70 6.97
C ALA A 49 -9.08 12.81 6.68
N GLY A 50 -10.35 12.50 6.91
CA GLY A 50 -11.46 13.41 6.64
C GLY A 50 -11.75 13.63 5.15
N SER A 51 -11.06 12.92 4.24
CA SER A 51 -11.38 12.91 2.82
C SER A 51 -12.21 11.68 2.45
N GLY A 52 -13.20 11.87 1.58
CA GLY A 52 -13.92 10.76 0.92
C GLY A 52 -13.27 10.29 -0.38
N ALA A 53 -12.25 11.01 -0.86
CA ALA A 53 -11.64 10.80 -2.17
C ALA A 53 -10.46 9.84 -2.12
N TRP A 54 -10.36 8.98 -3.13
CA TRP A 54 -9.21 8.11 -3.37
C TRP A 54 -8.30 8.75 -4.41
N THR A 55 -7.07 9.09 -4.02
CA THR A 55 -6.05 9.61 -4.94
C THR A 55 -5.18 8.45 -5.43
N PRO A 56 -5.10 8.21 -6.76
CA PRO A 56 -4.20 7.19 -7.31
C PRO A 56 -2.74 7.47 -6.94
N MET A 57 -2.02 6.40 -6.60
CA MET A 57 -0.58 6.44 -6.41
C MET A 57 0.11 5.99 -7.70
N ALA A 58 1.25 6.59 -8.01
CA ALA A 58 2.09 6.16 -9.11
C ALA A 58 2.96 4.99 -8.66
N GLN A 59 3.03 3.94 -9.48
CA GLN A 59 4.03 2.90 -9.29
C GLN A 59 5.41 3.51 -9.54
N ASP A 60 6.32 3.27 -8.61
CA ASP A 60 7.74 3.56 -8.72
C ASP A 60 8.46 2.23 -9.04
N TRP A 61 9.77 2.13 -8.83
CA TRP A 61 10.48 0.88 -9.10
C TRP A 61 9.99 -0.30 -8.23
N GLY A 62 9.61 -1.42 -8.86
CA GLY A 62 9.16 -2.64 -8.19
C GLY A 62 7.80 -2.49 -7.51
N ALA A 63 7.71 -2.89 -6.24
CA ALA A 63 6.49 -2.80 -5.41
C ALA A 63 6.41 -1.48 -4.62
N LEU A 64 7.20 -0.46 -4.99
CA LEU A 64 7.14 0.86 -4.39
C LEU A 64 6.02 1.68 -5.04
N TRP A 65 5.21 2.34 -4.22
CA TRP A 65 4.13 3.22 -4.66
C TRP A 65 4.31 4.60 -4.05
N ARG A 66 4.17 5.65 -4.86
CA ARG A 66 4.38 7.04 -4.45
C ARG A 66 3.17 7.94 -4.73
N LEU A 67 2.97 8.92 -3.86
CA LEU A 67 2.06 10.05 -4.05
C LEU A 67 2.81 11.36 -3.79
N ASN A 68 2.89 12.18 -4.82
CA ASN A 68 3.42 13.54 -4.79
C ASN A 68 2.53 14.43 -5.65
N ASN A 69 1.61 15.16 -5.02
CA ASN A 69 0.63 16.00 -5.69
C ASN A 69 0.81 17.49 -5.36
N GLY A 70 1.98 17.88 -4.85
CA GLY A 70 2.31 19.28 -4.56
C GLY A 70 1.59 19.88 -3.34
N ARG A 71 0.80 19.10 -2.58
CA ARG A 71 0.15 19.56 -1.34
C ARG A 71 0.56 18.71 -0.14
N ARG A 72 0.40 19.30 1.05
CA ARG A 72 0.54 18.56 2.30
C ARG A 72 -0.56 17.52 2.41
N LEU A 73 -0.17 16.27 2.60
CA LEU A 73 -1.05 15.15 2.87
C LEU A 73 -1.44 15.11 4.36
N ARG A 74 -2.70 14.75 4.63
CA ARG A 74 -3.26 14.66 5.98
C ARG A 74 -3.49 13.21 6.41
N ALA A 75 -2.61 12.70 7.26
CA ALA A 75 -2.73 11.38 7.87
C ALA A 75 -3.80 11.36 9.00
N PRO A 76 -4.31 10.18 9.43
CA PRO A 76 -4.00 8.83 8.95
C PRO A 76 -4.35 8.58 7.48
N PHE A 77 -3.66 7.63 6.85
CA PHE A 77 -3.92 7.22 5.47
C PHE A 77 -4.56 5.83 5.42
N SER A 78 -5.63 5.70 4.65
CA SER A 78 -6.14 4.42 4.17
C SER A 78 -5.59 4.13 2.79
N LEU A 79 -5.27 2.87 2.49
CA LEU A 79 -4.83 2.43 1.18
C LEU A 79 -5.84 1.47 0.56
N ARG A 80 -6.08 1.62 -0.74
CA ARG A 80 -6.86 0.68 -1.56
C ARG A 80 -5.92 0.01 -2.54
N LEU A 81 -5.77 -1.30 -2.39
CA LEU A 81 -4.93 -2.16 -3.20
C LEU A 81 -5.79 -2.85 -4.23
N THR A 82 -5.36 -2.84 -5.49
CA THR A 82 -6.03 -3.55 -6.59
C THR A 82 -5.05 -4.55 -7.16
N SER A 83 -5.37 -5.83 -6.99
CA SER A 83 -4.55 -6.93 -7.50
C SER A 83 -4.63 -7.04 -9.03
N ASP A 84 -3.76 -7.84 -9.65
CA ASP A 84 -3.75 -7.99 -11.11
C ASP A 84 -5.07 -8.53 -11.66
N SER A 85 -5.73 -9.46 -10.96
CA SER A 85 -7.09 -9.93 -11.29
C SER A 85 -8.19 -8.88 -11.09
N GLY A 86 -7.88 -7.73 -10.46
CA GLY A 86 -8.81 -6.64 -10.23
C GLY A 86 -9.52 -6.67 -8.87
N ARG A 87 -9.18 -7.62 -8.00
CA ARG A 87 -9.70 -7.67 -6.63
C ARG A 87 -9.23 -6.44 -5.85
N LYS A 88 -10.16 -5.80 -5.16
CA LYS A 88 -9.89 -4.58 -4.37
C LYS A 88 -9.89 -4.91 -2.88
N LEU A 89 -8.83 -4.53 -2.19
CA LEU A 89 -8.71 -4.60 -0.73
C LEU A 89 -8.52 -3.19 -0.19
N VAL A 90 -9.31 -2.82 0.83
CA VAL A 90 -9.17 -1.53 1.53
C VAL A 90 -8.57 -1.77 2.90
N VAL A 91 -7.43 -1.16 3.16
CA VAL A 91 -6.75 -1.17 4.46
C VAL A 91 -6.93 0.21 5.09
N ASN A 92 -7.82 0.30 6.08
CA ASN A 92 -8.20 1.57 6.67
C ASN A 92 -7.17 2.07 7.70
N ASN A 93 -6.82 3.36 7.61
CA ASN A 93 -5.97 4.07 8.57
C ASN A 93 -4.66 3.34 8.93
N VAL A 94 -4.09 2.58 7.98
CA VAL A 94 -2.92 1.73 8.23
C VAL A 94 -1.66 2.55 8.49
N ILE A 95 -1.57 3.74 7.90
CA ILE A 95 -0.51 4.70 8.20
C ILE A 95 -1.07 5.69 9.22
N PRO A 96 -0.63 5.66 10.49
CA PRO A 96 -1.20 6.48 11.56
C PRO A 96 -0.78 7.95 11.44
N ALA A 97 -1.46 8.88 12.11
CA ALA A 97 -1.16 10.32 12.01
C ALA A 97 0.30 10.70 12.36
N ASN A 98 0.92 9.97 13.29
CA ASN A 98 2.29 10.15 13.77
C ASN A 98 3.30 9.23 13.08
N TRP A 99 3.02 8.84 11.82
CA TRP A 99 3.89 7.95 11.08
C TRP A 99 5.31 8.50 10.94
N LYS A 100 6.28 7.60 10.80
CA LYS A 100 7.70 7.93 10.64
C LYS A 100 8.22 7.37 9.33
N ALA A 101 9.05 8.15 8.64
CA ALA A 101 9.82 7.65 7.52
C ALA A 101 10.66 6.43 7.94
N GLY A 102 10.76 5.43 7.07
CA GLY A 102 11.47 4.17 7.37
C GLY A 102 10.70 3.16 8.24
N ALA A 103 9.58 3.54 8.85
CA ALA A 103 8.81 2.62 9.69
C ALA A 103 7.96 1.67 8.84
N THR A 104 7.67 0.50 9.41
CA THR A 104 6.76 -0.50 8.81
C THR A 104 5.47 -0.57 9.59
N TYR A 105 4.34 -0.46 8.90
CA TYR A 105 2.99 -0.58 9.44
C TYR A 105 2.32 -1.82 8.85
N ARG A 106 1.74 -2.68 9.69
CA ARG A 106 1.11 -3.92 9.24
C ARG A 106 -0.41 -3.80 9.24
N SER A 107 -1.06 -4.36 8.23
CA SER A 107 -2.51 -4.49 8.19
C SER A 107 -2.99 -5.61 9.12
N LEU A 108 -4.31 -5.61 9.35
CA LEU A 108 -5.03 -6.73 9.98
C LEU A 108 -5.76 -7.60 8.94
N VAL A 109 -5.56 -7.30 7.65
CA VAL A 109 -6.30 -7.90 6.53
C VAL A 109 -5.34 -8.25 5.40
N ASN A 110 -5.66 -9.31 4.66
CA ASN A 110 -5.00 -9.70 3.43
C ASN A 110 -6.05 -10.11 2.38
N TYR A 111 -5.60 -10.43 1.17
CA TYR A 111 -6.44 -11.08 0.18
C TYR A 111 -6.80 -12.50 0.67
N PRO A 112 -8.08 -12.88 0.71
CA PRO A 112 -8.46 -14.28 0.97
C PRO A 112 -8.02 -15.21 -0.15
#